data_AF-A0A377TWD4-F1
#
_entry.id   AF-A0A377TWD4-F1
#
_cell.length_a   1.000
_cell.length_b   1.000
_cell.length_c   1.000
_cell.angle_alpha   90.00
_cell.angle_beta   90.00
_cell.angle_gamma   90.00
#
_symmetry.space_group_name_H-M   'P 1'
#
loop_
_entity.id
_entity.type
_entity.pdbx_description
1 polymer ?
#
loop_
_entity_poly.entity_id
_entity_poly.type
_entity_poly.pdbx_seq_one_letter_code
_entity_poly.pdbx_strand_id
1 'polypeptide(L)'
;MGYRSSMPIIELKLTGPANQRDAMLALWPEVRKVAGDSLIFEGTEGLPAQIARCLQERQLSLTLSEQFTSGLLALQLSRAGAPLLASEVVPAQEETLAQAARWAAERRINHFAGLALAVSGQENDHLNVALATPDGTFALRVKFSATRHSLAVRQEVCAMMALNMLRRWLNGQPLASEHGWINVVDSLSL
;
A
#
# COMPACT_ATOMS: atom_id res chain seq x y z
N MET A 1 2.22 9.11 26.22
CA MET A 1 1.96 9.04 24.77
C MET A 1 3.25 9.33 24.05
N GLY A 2 3.68 8.46 23.14
CA GLY A 2 4.85 8.64 22.29
C GLY A 2 4.42 8.94 20.86
N TYR A 3 5.21 9.77 20.18
CA TYR A 3 5.05 10.13 18.78
C TYR A 3 6.40 9.96 18.08
N ARG A 4 6.43 9.20 16.99
CA ARG A 4 7.62 9.08 16.13
C ARG A 4 7.28 9.53 14.72
N SER A 5 7.86 10.65 14.30
CA SER A 5 7.87 11.04 12.90
C SER A 5 8.89 10.19 12.15
N SER A 6 8.44 9.35 11.24
CA SER A 6 9.27 8.54 10.36
C SER A 6 8.64 8.56 8.97
N MET A 7 9.49 8.50 7.93
CA MET A 7 9.00 8.12 6.61
C MET A 7 9.10 6.59 6.49
N PRO A 8 8.13 5.90 5.86
CA PRO A 8 6.91 6.45 5.26
C PRO A 8 5.72 6.61 6.22
N ILE A 9 5.85 6.21 7.50
CA ILE A 9 4.75 6.18 8.47
C ILE A 9 5.08 6.91 9.78
N ILE A 10 4.08 7.62 10.29
CA ILE A 10 4.09 8.16 11.64
C ILE A 10 3.61 7.08 12.62
N GLU A 11 4.32 6.89 13.73
CA GLU A 11 3.91 5.96 14.79
C GLU A 11 3.33 6.75 15.98
N LEU A 12 2.13 6.37 16.40
CA LEU A 12 1.54 6.77 17.68
C LEU A 12 1.64 5.60 18.65
N LYS A 13 2.21 5.82 19.84
CA LYS A 13 2.48 4.75 20.80
C LYS A 13 1.98 5.07 22.19
N LEU A 14 1.16 4.20 22.76
CA LEU A 14 0.79 4.26 24.16
C LEU A 14 1.62 3.24 24.93
N THR A 15 2.48 3.72 25.84
CA THR A 15 3.37 2.91 26.68
C THR A 15 3.20 3.32 28.13
N GLY A 16 3.30 2.36 29.03
CA GLY A 16 3.16 2.58 30.46
C GLY A 16 3.39 1.29 31.25
N PRO A 17 3.37 1.37 32.60
CA PRO A 17 3.51 0.23 33.49
C PRO A 17 2.45 -0.86 33.24
N ALA A 18 2.82 -2.14 33.41
CA ALA A 18 1.91 -3.26 33.15
C ALA A 18 0.64 -3.23 34.01
N ASN A 19 0.72 -2.72 35.25
CA ASN A 19 -0.43 -2.54 36.14
C ASN A 19 -1.40 -1.43 35.71
N GLN A 20 -1.06 -0.62 34.70
CA GLN A 20 -1.93 0.42 34.12
C GLN A 20 -2.52 0.01 32.76
N ARG A 21 -2.38 -1.25 32.36
CA ARG A 21 -2.85 -1.75 31.05
C ARG A 21 -4.31 -1.39 30.76
N ASP A 22 -5.22 -1.61 31.71
CA ASP A 22 -6.65 -1.36 31.50
C ASP A 22 -6.96 0.13 31.30
N ALA A 23 -6.29 0.99 32.07
CA ALA A 23 -6.41 2.45 31.91
C ALA A 23 -5.85 2.91 30.54
N MET A 24 -4.76 2.31 30.08
CA MET A 24 -4.22 2.60 28.75
C MET A 24 -5.16 2.13 27.64
N LEU A 25 -5.74 0.93 27.76
CA LEU A 25 -6.71 0.41 26.81
C LEU A 25 -7.97 1.28 26.75
N ALA A 26 -8.40 1.84 27.88
CA ALA A 26 -9.52 2.78 27.94
C ALA A 26 -9.27 4.09 27.18
N LEU A 27 -8.01 4.55 27.07
CA LEU A 27 -7.62 5.74 26.30
C LEU A 27 -7.42 5.46 24.80
N TRP A 28 -7.26 4.19 24.42
CA TRP A 28 -6.93 3.79 23.06
C TRP A 28 -7.95 4.22 21.98
N PRO A 29 -9.28 4.24 22.25
CA PRO A 29 -10.25 4.79 21.30
C PRO A 29 -9.98 6.24 20.89
N GLU A 30 -9.48 7.08 21.81
CA GLU A 30 -9.12 8.47 21.49
C GLU A 30 -7.88 8.53 20.57
N VAL A 31 -6.92 7.62 20.76
CA VAL A 31 -5.76 7.50 19.85
C VAL A 31 -6.21 7.12 18.45
N ARG A 32 -7.13 6.16 18.32
CA ARG A 32 -7.71 5.79 17.02
C ARG A 32 -8.43 6.95 16.36
N LYS A 33 -9.17 7.73 17.14
CA LYS A 33 -9.89 8.91 16.66
C LYS A 33 -8.93 9.97 16.09
N VAL A 34 -7.78 10.17 16.73
CA VAL A 34 -6.73 11.07 16.21
C VAL A 34 -6.11 10.53 14.92
N ALA A 35 -5.87 9.22 14.82
CA ALA A 35 -5.34 8.62 13.60
C ALA A 35 -6.34 8.70 12.43
N GLY A 36 -7.64 8.50 12.70
CA GLY A 36 -8.71 8.61 11.72
C GLY A 36 -8.43 7.81 10.44
N ASP A 37 -8.68 8.43 9.29
CA ASP A 37 -8.46 7.82 7.96
C ASP A 37 -6.98 7.64 7.59
N SER A 38 -6.07 8.21 8.40
CA SER A 38 -4.62 8.01 8.26
C SER A 38 -4.14 6.72 8.92
N LEU A 39 -4.99 5.97 9.61
CA LEU A 39 -4.64 4.68 10.18
C LEU A 39 -4.37 3.64 9.09
N ILE A 40 -3.11 3.26 8.94
CA ILE A 40 -2.68 2.20 8.01
C ILE A 40 -2.77 0.84 8.70
N PHE A 41 -2.19 0.69 9.89
CA PHE A 41 -2.29 -0.52 10.68
C PHE A 41 -2.19 -0.22 12.18
N GLU A 42 -2.78 -1.10 12.99
CA GLU A 42 -2.72 -1.07 14.45
C GLU A 42 -2.12 -2.37 14.98
N GLY A 43 -1.37 -2.29 16.08
CA GLY A 43 -0.77 -3.43 16.76
C GLY A 43 0.72 -3.59 16.45
N THR A 44 1.23 -4.80 16.71
CA THR A 44 2.65 -5.14 16.50
C THR A 44 2.90 -5.78 15.13
N GLU A 45 1.84 -6.16 14.43
CA GLU A 45 1.90 -6.72 13.09
C GLU A 45 2.02 -5.59 12.07
N GLY A 46 3.07 -5.59 11.25
CA GLY A 46 3.26 -4.61 10.20
C GLY A 46 2.33 -4.81 9.00
N LEU A 47 2.20 -3.78 8.16
CA LEU A 47 1.33 -3.79 6.99
C LEU A 47 1.53 -5.02 6.05
N PRO A 48 2.76 -5.44 5.69
CA PRO A 48 2.93 -6.60 4.81
C PRO A 48 2.39 -7.90 5.42
N ALA A 49 2.56 -8.09 6.73
CA ALA A 49 2.07 -9.27 7.46
C ALA A 49 0.53 -9.29 7.54
N GLN A 50 -0.10 -8.14 7.82
CA GLN A 50 -1.56 -8.02 7.78
C GLN A 50 -2.13 -8.35 6.40
N ILE A 51 -1.50 -7.86 5.34
CA ILE A 51 -1.90 -8.16 3.96
C ILE A 51 -1.72 -9.66 3.67
N ALA A 52 -0.56 -10.24 3.98
CA ALA A 52 -0.28 -11.65 3.76
C ALA A 52 -1.32 -12.55 4.44
N ARG A 53 -1.63 -12.28 5.71
CA ARG A 53 -2.66 -12.98 6.47
C ARG A 53 -4.03 -12.85 5.82
N CYS A 54 -4.45 -11.65 5.44
CA CYS A 54 -5.74 -11.43 4.81
C CYS A 54 -5.87 -12.14 3.45
N LEU A 55 -4.81 -12.15 2.65
CA LEU A 55 -4.75 -12.89 1.39
C LEU A 55 -4.91 -14.40 1.62
N GLN A 56 -4.20 -14.96 2.61
CA GLN A 56 -4.29 -16.38 2.96
C GLN A 56 -5.68 -16.75 3.48
N GLU A 57 -6.26 -15.96 4.40
CA GLU A 57 -7.61 -16.17 4.95
C GLU A 57 -8.68 -16.17 3.84
N ARG A 58 -8.49 -15.33 2.81
CA ARG A 58 -9.41 -15.23 1.67
C ARG A 58 -9.04 -16.15 0.51
N GLN A 59 -7.97 -16.94 0.63
CA GLN A 59 -7.43 -17.81 -0.44
C GLN A 59 -7.14 -17.04 -1.74
N LEU A 60 -6.70 -15.78 -1.63
CA LEU A 60 -6.34 -14.93 -2.76
C LEU A 60 -4.84 -14.98 -3.01
N SER A 61 -4.45 -15.23 -4.25
CA SER A 61 -3.08 -15.11 -4.71
C SER A 61 -2.82 -13.74 -5.33
N LEU A 62 -1.56 -13.29 -5.34
CA LEU A 62 -1.18 -11.93 -5.80
C LEU A 62 -0.05 -12.00 -6.83
N THR A 63 -0.17 -11.23 -7.92
CA THR A 63 0.94 -10.95 -8.84
C THR A 63 1.35 -9.48 -8.75
N LEU A 64 2.65 -9.21 -8.94
CA LEU A 64 3.23 -7.87 -8.84
C LEU A 64 3.91 -7.44 -10.14
N SER A 65 3.83 -6.14 -10.45
CA SER A 65 4.64 -5.49 -11.50
C SER A 65 5.20 -4.18 -10.96
N GLU A 66 6.52 -4.07 -10.88
CA GLU A 66 7.20 -2.96 -10.23
C GLU A 66 8.17 -2.27 -11.19
N GLN A 67 7.92 -1.01 -11.52
CA GLN A 67 8.91 -0.16 -12.19
C GLN A 67 9.68 0.67 -11.15
N PHE A 68 9.02 1.62 -10.49
CA PHE A 68 9.68 2.56 -9.58
C PHE A 68 10.13 1.93 -8.25
N THR A 69 9.34 1.05 -7.64
CA THR A 69 9.68 0.36 -6.38
C THR A 69 10.72 -0.75 -6.58
N SER A 70 10.97 -1.15 -7.83
CA SER A 70 12.08 -2.02 -8.25
C SER A 70 12.23 -3.31 -7.43
N GLY A 71 11.13 -3.97 -7.07
CA GLY A 71 11.13 -5.24 -6.34
C GLY A 71 10.95 -5.11 -4.83
N LEU A 72 10.81 -3.89 -4.31
CA LEU A 72 10.63 -3.65 -2.88
C LEU A 72 9.32 -4.24 -2.36
N LEU A 73 8.22 -4.18 -3.13
CA LEU A 73 6.95 -4.78 -2.73
C LEU A 73 7.08 -6.30 -2.63
N ALA A 74 7.69 -6.92 -3.65
CA ALA A 74 7.95 -8.35 -3.68
C ALA A 74 8.76 -8.80 -2.46
N LEU A 75 9.84 -8.07 -2.15
CA LEU A 75 10.68 -8.37 -0.99
C LEU A 75 9.90 -8.28 0.33
N GLN A 76 9.13 -7.21 0.53
CA GLN A 76 8.35 -7.00 1.76
C GLN A 76 7.25 -8.06 1.93
N LEU A 77 6.51 -8.35 0.87
CA LEU A 77 5.41 -9.33 0.88
C LEU A 77 5.92 -10.77 0.99
N SER A 78 7.05 -11.10 0.33
CA SER A 78 7.67 -12.42 0.44
C SER A 78 8.19 -12.69 1.86
N ARG A 79 8.83 -11.71 2.50
CA ARG A 79 9.24 -11.82 3.93
C ARG A 79 8.06 -12.07 4.87
N ALA A 80 6.89 -11.57 4.52
CA ALA A 80 5.65 -11.78 5.26
C ALA A 80 4.91 -13.08 4.89
N GLY A 81 5.41 -13.86 3.93
CA GLY A 81 4.75 -15.09 3.47
C GLY A 81 3.48 -14.87 2.65
N ALA A 82 3.35 -13.72 1.98
CA ALA A 82 2.22 -13.48 1.09
C ALA A 82 2.20 -14.50 -0.08
N PRO A 83 1.02 -14.95 -0.54
CA PRO A 83 0.88 -15.91 -1.63
C PRO A 83 1.14 -15.28 -3.00
N LEU A 84 2.40 -14.94 -3.27
CA LEU A 84 2.84 -14.36 -4.54
C LEU A 84 2.95 -15.44 -5.63
N LEU A 85 2.33 -15.24 -6.80
CA LEU A 85 2.48 -16.15 -7.95
C LEU A 85 3.62 -15.72 -8.88
N ALA A 86 3.66 -14.44 -9.23
CA ALA A 86 4.67 -13.86 -10.10
C ALA A 86 4.97 -12.43 -9.64
N SER A 87 6.22 -12.03 -9.81
CA SER A 87 6.67 -10.68 -9.50
C SER A 87 7.68 -10.23 -10.54
N GLU A 88 7.35 -9.16 -11.24
CA GLU A 88 8.16 -8.63 -12.33
C GLU A 88 8.73 -7.27 -11.95
N VAL A 89 10.04 -7.09 -12.15
CA VAL A 89 10.65 -5.76 -12.16
C VAL A 89 10.79 -5.35 -13.62
N VAL A 90 10.05 -4.33 -14.01
CA VAL A 90 9.92 -3.88 -15.41
C VAL A 90 10.66 -2.55 -15.57
N PRO A 91 11.34 -2.30 -16.70
CA PRO A 91 11.92 -0.99 -16.97
C PRO A 91 10.88 0.14 -16.88
N ALA A 92 11.31 1.30 -16.39
CA ALA A 92 10.44 2.48 -16.35
C ALA A 92 10.08 2.94 -17.78
N GLN A 93 8.80 3.20 -18.01
CA GLN A 93 8.29 3.69 -19.28
C GLN A 93 7.10 4.63 -19.08
N GLU A 94 6.91 5.53 -20.05
CA GLU A 94 5.73 6.40 -20.09
C GLU A 94 4.47 5.56 -20.24
N GLU A 95 3.59 5.69 -19.26
CA GLU A 95 2.30 5.01 -19.24
C GLU A 95 1.19 5.91 -18.69
N THR A 96 0.07 5.91 -19.40
CA THR A 96 -1.18 6.54 -18.95
C THR A 96 -1.84 5.72 -17.85
N LEU A 97 -2.72 6.35 -17.07
CA LEU A 97 -3.47 5.67 -16.01
C LEU A 97 -4.31 4.50 -16.55
N ALA A 98 -4.89 4.66 -17.74
CA ALA A 98 -5.66 3.61 -18.41
C ALA A 98 -4.81 2.43 -18.87
N GLN A 99 -3.58 2.68 -19.33
CA GLN A 99 -2.63 1.62 -19.68
C GLN A 99 -2.19 0.84 -18.44
N ALA A 100 -1.87 1.54 -17.35
CA ALA A 100 -1.52 0.91 -16.07
C ALA A 100 -2.64 -0.02 -15.57
N ALA A 101 -3.89 0.44 -15.63
CA ALA A 101 -5.06 -0.37 -15.28
C ALA A 101 -5.20 -1.60 -16.18
N ARG A 102 -5.16 -1.41 -17.51
CA ARG A 102 -5.29 -2.52 -18.47
C ARG A 102 -4.21 -3.58 -18.26
N TRP A 103 -2.95 -3.17 -18.11
CA TRP A 103 -1.85 -4.12 -17.90
C TRP A 103 -1.94 -4.84 -16.55
N ALA A 104 -2.44 -4.20 -15.50
CA ALA A 104 -2.71 -4.89 -14.23
C ALA A 104 -3.79 -5.97 -14.42
N ALA A 105 -4.86 -5.67 -15.14
CA ALA A 105 -5.92 -6.64 -15.45
C ALA A 105 -5.41 -7.81 -16.29
N GLU A 106 -4.64 -7.54 -17.34
CA GLU A 106 -4.02 -8.57 -18.19
C GLU A 106 -3.07 -9.47 -17.39
N ARG A 107 -2.20 -8.90 -16.54
CA ARG A 107 -1.31 -9.69 -15.67
C ARG A 107 -2.07 -10.59 -14.70
N ARG A 108 -3.16 -10.09 -14.12
CA ARG A 108 -4.01 -10.90 -13.23
C ARG A 108 -4.50 -12.16 -13.95
N ILE A 109 -4.94 -12.02 -15.20
CA ILE A 109 -5.42 -13.12 -16.03
C ILE A 109 -4.27 -14.04 -16.45
N ASN A 110 -3.19 -13.48 -16.99
CA ASN A 110 -2.06 -14.25 -17.54
C ASN A 110 -1.34 -15.09 -16.47
N HIS A 111 -1.29 -14.60 -15.23
CA HIS A 111 -0.67 -15.31 -14.11
C HIS A 111 -1.67 -16.13 -13.28
N PHE A 112 -2.95 -16.20 -13.71
CA PHE A 112 -4.02 -16.87 -12.98
C PHE A 112 -4.11 -16.43 -11.50
N ALA A 113 -3.84 -15.14 -11.25
CA ALA A 113 -3.79 -14.59 -9.91
C ALA A 113 -5.17 -14.10 -9.44
N GLY A 114 -5.44 -14.22 -8.14
CA GLY A 114 -6.61 -13.62 -7.53
C GLY A 114 -6.60 -12.10 -7.64
N LEU A 115 -5.42 -11.49 -7.53
CA LEU A 115 -5.18 -10.04 -7.57
C LEU A 115 -3.91 -9.71 -8.37
N ALA A 116 -3.85 -8.52 -8.96
CA ALA A 116 -2.62 -7.94 -9.50
C ALA A 116 -2.42 -6.52 -8.99
N LEU A 117 -1.21 -6.22 -8.49
CA LEU A 117 -0.81 -4.88 -8.06
C LEU A 117 0.37 -4.40 -8.91
N ALA A 118 0.22 -3.25 -9.54
CA ALA A 118 1.22 -2.64 -10.40
C ALA A 118 1.60 -1.23 -9.93
N VAL A 119 2.88 -0.92 -10.03
CA VAL A 119 3.47 0.38 -9.72
C VAL A 119 4.29 0.85 -10.91
N SER A 120 3.88 1.97 -11.52
CA SER A 120 4.53 2.56 -12.71
C SER A 120 5.88 3.18 -12.40
N GLY A 121 6.57 3.69 -13.44
CA GLY A 121 7.67 4.63 -13.30
C GLY A 121 7.21 5.95 -12.68
N GLN A 122 8.16 6.72 -12.11
CA GLN A 122 7.90 8.09 -11.65
C GLN A 122 8.21 9.08 -12.77
N GLU A 123 7.23 9.91 -13.14
CA GLU A 123 7.31 10.89 -14.23
C GLU A 123 6.72 12.22 -13.82
N ASN A 124 7.50 13.30 -13.91
CA ASN A 124 7.06 14.66 -13.53
C ASN A 124 6.40 14.70 -12.14
N ASP A 125 7.00 14.05 -11.15
CA ASP A 125 6.46 13.86 -9.79
C ASP A 125 5.13 13.08 -9.72
N HIS A 126 4.76 12.34 -10.77
CA HIS A 126 3.58 11.48 -10.78
C HIS A 126 3.97 10.02 -10.89
N LEU A 127 3.11 9.16 -10.36
CA LEU A 127 3.20 7.72 -10.48
C LEU A 127 1.77 7.15 -10.50
N ASN A 128 1.58 6.05 -11.19
CA ASN A 128 0.32 5.31 -11.21
C ASN A 128 0.47 4.07 -10.32
N VAL A 129 -0.57 3.79 -9.53
CA VAL A 129 -0.75 2.53 -8.83
C VAL A 129 -2.02 1.90 -9.37
N ALA A 130 -1.96 0.65 -9.85
CA ALA A 130 -3.11 -0.08 -10.36
C ALA A 130 -3.31 -1.39 -9.59
N LEU A 131 -4.56 -1.67 -9.24
CA LEU A 131 -4.99 -2.88 -8.54
C LEU A 131 -6.13 -3.52 -9.34
N ALA A 132 -5.85 -4.68 -9.93
CA ALA A 132 -6.88 -5.51 -10.56
C ALA A 132 -7.36 -6.57 -9.56
N THR A 133 -8.68 -6.67 -9.41
CA THR A 133 -9.34 -7.59 -8.47
C THR A 133 -10.44 -8.37 -9.19
N PRO A 134 -11.10 -9.33 -8.51
CA PRO A 134 -12.29 -9.99 -9.05
C PRO A 134 -13.47 -9.03 -9.28
N ASP A 135 -13.54 -7.92 -8.53
CA ASP A 135 -14.67 -6.98 -8.55
C ASP A 135 -14.50 -5.84 -9.56
N GLY A 136 -13.32 -5.72 -10.17
CA GLY A 136 -12.99 -4.64 -11.10
C GLY A 136 -11.51 -4.28 -11.07
N THR A 137 -11.12 -3.32 -11.89
CA THR A 137 -9.77 -2.78 -11.89
C THR A 137 -9.76 -1.32 -11.51
N PHE A 138 -8.91 -0.98 -10.54
CA PHE A 138 -8.81 0.36 -9.99
C PHE A 138 -7.41 0.90 -10.24
N ALA A 139 -7.30 2.15 -10.64
CA ALA A 139 -6.00 2.80 -10.77
C ALA A 139 -6.05 4.21 -10.20
N LEU A 140 -4.97 4.61 -9.53
CA LEU A 140 -4.81 5.93 -8.94
C LEU A 140 -3.54 6.57 -9.50
N ARG A 141 -3.66 7.80 -9.99
CA ARG A 141 -2.51 8.64 -10.28
C ARG A 141 -2.21 9.47 -9.04
N VAL A 142 -1.00 9.34 -8.55
CA VAL A 142 -0.55 10.02 -7.35
C VAL A 142 0.50 11.05 -7.71
N LYS A 143 0.36 12.27 -7.17
CA LYS A 143 1.41 13.27 -7.19
C LYS A 143 2.24 13.13 -5.93
N PHE A 144 3.54 12.92 -6.11
CA PHE A 144 4.52 12.70 -5.07
C PHE A 144 5.78 13.54 -5.38
N SER A 145 5.86 14.72 -4.75
CA SER A 145 7.01 15.62 -4.87
C SER A 145 7.85 15.51 -3.60
N ALA A 146 8.81 14.57 -3.62
CA ALA A 146 9.71 14.28 -2.51
C ALA A 146 11.17 14.32 -2.96
N THR A 147 11.50 15.25 -3.87
CA THR A 147 12.84 15.38 -4.48
C THR A 147 13.97 15.60 -3.46
N ARG A 148 13.64 16.06 -2.24
CA ARG A 148 14.58 16.24 -1.13
C ARG A 148 14.94 14.93 -0.40
N HIS A 149 14.25 13.84 -0.68
CA HIS A 149 14.47 12.53 -0.07
C HIS A 149 15.28 11.62 -0.99
N SER A 150 16.05 10.70 -0.38
CA SER A 150 16.81 9.71 -1.13
C SER A 150 15.87 8.82 -1.96
N LEU A 151 16.42 8.19 -3.01
CA LEU A 151 15.67 7.24 -3.83
C LEU A 151 15.03 6.13 -3.00
N ALA A 152 15.78 5.55 -2.06
CA ALA A 152 15.29 4.49 -1.19
C ALA A 152 14.05 4.92 -0.37
N VAL A 153 14.09 6.12 0.24
CA VAL A 153 12.94 6.64 1.00
C VAL A 153 11.74 6.88 0.08
N ARG A 154 11.97 7.40 -1.13
CA ARG A 154 10.90 7.57 -2.13
C ARG A 154 10.27 6.23 -2.53
N GLN A 155 11.06 5.20 -2.75
CA GLN A 155 10.58 3.86 -3.05
C GLN A 155 9.79 3.26 -1.88
N GLU A 156 10.23 3.45 -0.64
CA GLU A 156 9.50 3.02 0.56
C GLU A 156 8.13 3.70 0.70
N VAL A 157 8.05 5.00 0.38
CA VAL A 157 6.76 5.72 0.36
C VAL A 157 5.84 5.16 -0.72
N CYS A 158 6.32 4.99 -1.95
CA CYS A 158 5.52 4.41 -3.03
C CYS A 158 5.07 2.98 -2.73
N ALA A 159 5.94 2.16 -2.15
CA ALA A 159 5.60 0.80 -1.73
C ALA A 159 4.51 0.81 -0.64
N MET A 160 4.66 1.66 0.38
CA MET A 160 3.65 1.82 1.42
C MET A 160 2.29 2.22 0.84
N MET A 161 2.27 3.13 -0.14
CA MET A 161 1.02 3.56 -0.80
C MET A 161 0.34 2.42 -1.56
N ALA A 162 1.11 1.65 -2.33
CA ALA A 162 0.58 0.52 -3.09
C ALA A 162 0.03 -0.56 -2.15
N LEU A 163 0.73 -0.87 -1.06
CA LEU A 163 0.23 -1.77 -0.03
C LEU A 163 -1.00 -1.22 0.69
N ASN A 164 -1.07 0.09 0.93
CA ASN A 164 -2.24 0.71 1.56
C ASN A 164 -3.47 0.65 0.65
N MET A 165 -3.32 0.82 -0.67
CA MET A 165 -4.39 0.63 -1.64
C MET A 165 -4.93 -0.81 -1.61
N LEU A 166 -4.03 -1.80 -1.61
CA LEU A 166 -4.41 -3.22 -1.48
C LEU A 166 -5.12 -3.50 -0.14
N ARG A 167 -4.58 -3.00 0.97
CA ARG A 167 -5.19 -3.12 2.30
C ARG A 167 -6.59 -2.50 2.33
N ARG A 168 -6.78 -1.32 1.73
CA ARG A 168 -8.08 -0.64 1.67
C ARG A 168 -9.10 -1.50 0.93
N TRP A 169 -8.72 -2.06 -0.22
CA TRP A 169 -9.58 -2.98 -0.96
C TRP A 169 -9.94 -4.22 -0.12
N LEU A 170 -8.95 -4.86 0.49
CA LEU A 170 -9.16 -6.04 1.36
C LEU A 170 -10.11 -5.74 2.54
N ASN A 171 -10.12 -4.50 3.03
CA ASN A 171 -10.98 -4.05 4.13
C ASN A 171 -12.30 -3.42 3.68
N GLY A 172 -12.61 -3.38 2.38
CA GLY A 172 -13.82 -2.74 1.86
C GLY A 172 -13.85 -1.21 2.06
N GLN A 173 -12.68 -0.59 2.15
CA GLN A 173 -12.51 0.85 2.32
C GLN A 173 -12.35 1.56 0.96
N PRO A 174 -12.71 2.85 0.86
CA PRO A 174 -12.39 3.65 -0.33
C PRO A 174 -10.90 3.61 -0.65
N LEU A 175 -10.58 3.36 -1.93
CA LEU A 175 -9.20 3.18 -2.40
C LEU A 175 -8.45 4.51 -2.52
N ALA A 176 -9.13 5.53 -3.05
CA ALA A 176 -8.62 6.89 -3.02
C ALA A 176 -8.70 7.42 -1.59
N SER A 177 -7.56 7.89 -1.10
CA SER A 177 -7.46 8.54 0.20
C SER A 177 -6.45 9.66 0.10
N GLU A 178 -6.80 10.82 0.61
CA GLU A 178 -5.86 11.92 0.78
C GLU A 178 -5.03 11.64 2.04
N HIS A 179 -3.72 11.51 1.88
CA HIS A 179 -2.79 11.34 3.00
C HIS A 179 -1.75 12.44 2.95
N GLY A 180 -2.13 13.65 3.40
CA GLY A 180 -1.27 14.81 3.59
C GLY A 180 -0.42 15.24 2.39
N TRP A 181 0.66 14.49 2.12
CA TRP A 181 1.74 14.78 1.16
C TRP A 181 1.58 13.98 -0.14
N ILE A 182 0.66 13.01 -0.15
CA ILE A 182 0.30 12.18 -1.29
C ILE A 182 -1.09 12.62 -1.75
N ASN A 183 -1.14 13.21 -2.94
CA ASN A 183 -2.37 13.67 -3.54
C ASN A 183 -2.74 12.71 -4.66
N VAL A 184 -3.89 12.04 -4.53
CA VAL A 184 -4.52 11.36 -5.66
C VAL A 184 -5.03 12.46 -6.59
N VAL A 185 -4.43 12.58 -7.77
CA VAL A 185 -4.77 13.63 -8.75
C VAL A 185 -5.69 13.12 -9.86
N ASP A 186 -5.78 11.81 -10.02
CA ASP A 186 -6.69 11.16 -10.96
C ASP A 186 -7.01 9.74 -10.49
N SER A 187 -8.17 9.21 -10.88
CA SER A 187 -8.61 7.87 -10.51
C SER A 187 -9.43 7.25 -11.64
N LEU A 188 -9.22 5.96 -11.87
CA LEU A 188 -9.91 5.17 -12.87
C LEU A 188 -10.48 3.90 -12.22
N SER A 189 -11.70 3.52 -12.61
CA SER A 189 -12.31 2.23 -12.29
C SER A 189 -12.88 1.61 -13.58
N LEU A 190 -12.52 0.35 -13.84
CA LEU A 190 -12.91 -0.43 -15.02
C LEU A 190 -13.62 -1.72 -14.59
#